data_AF-A0A2R6ICS0-F1
#
_entry.id   AF-A0A2R6ICS0-F1
#
_cell.length_a   1.000
_cell.length_b   1.000
_cell.length_c   1.000
_cell.angle_alpha   90.00
_cell.angle_beta   90.00
_cell.angle_gamma   90.00
#
_symmetry.space_group_name_H-M   'P 1'
#
loop_
_entity.id
_entity.type
_entity.pdbx_description
1 polymer ?
#
loop_
_entity_poly.entity_id
_entity_poly.type
_entity_poly.pdbx_seq_one_letter_code
_entity_poly.pdbx_strand_id
1 'polypeptide(L)' 'MAGREGVVDAVERALAGERTTETHHVGGTVFETTYKPVFDDEGAVASVIGVAVDVTERADRERDLEILGQALEKATFRSS' A
#
# COMPACT_ATOMS: atom_id res chain seq x y z
N MET A 1 7.59 -9.14 -1.91
CA MET A 1 8.57 -9.36 -0.83
C MET A 1 7.79 -9.54 0.46
N ALA A 2 8.24 -10.45 1.34
CA ALA A 2 7.45 -11.02 2.42
C ALA A 2 6.85 -9.94 3.36
N GLY A 3 5.55 -10.02 3.65
CA GLY A 3 4.78 -8.98 4.34
C GLY A 3 5.25 -8.57 5.75
N ARG A 4 6.32 -9.19 6.28
CA ARG A 4 6.96 -8.81 7.55
C ARG A 4 8.27 -8.03 7.35
N GLU A 5 9.00 -8.25 6.26
CA GLU A 5 10.22 -7.47 5.95
C GLU A 5 9.88 -6.05 5.50
N GLY A 6 8.84 -5.87 4.67
CA GLY A 6 8.42 -4.53 4.22
C GLY A 6 7.92 -3.64 5.37
N VAL A 7 7.24 -4.24 6.36
CA VAL A 7 6.77 -3.49 7.54
C VAL A 7 7.94 -2.95 8.36
N VAL A 8 9.02 -3.71 8.51
CA VAL A 8 10.20 -3.27 9.27
C VAL A 8 10.91 -2.13 8.54
N ASP A 9 11.13 -2.26 7.23
CA ASP A 9 11.74 -1.20 6.41
C ASP A 9 10.91 0.10 6.44
N ALA A 10 9.59 -0.02 6.30
CA ALA A 10 8.68 1.13 6.36
C ALA A 10 8.73 1.85 7.72
N VAL A 11 8.87 1.10 8.82
CA VAL A 11 9.03 1.65 10.17
C VAL A 11 10.39 2.31 10.34
N GLU A 12 11.48 1.70 9.86
CA GLU A 12 12.82 2.28 9.92
C GLU A 12 12.89 3.63 9.17
N ARG A 13 12.31 3.69 7.97
CA ARG A 13 12.20 4.92 7.19
C ARG A 13 11.34 5.96 7.90
N ALA A 14 10.25 5.55 8.53
CA ALA A 14 9.43 6.45 9.33
C ALA A 14 10.15 6.98 10.57
N LEU A 15 10.96 6.17 11.24
CA LEU A 15 11.83 6.61 12.33
C LEU A 15 12.92 7.59 11.86
N ALA A 16 13.31 7.54 10.59
CA ALA A 16 14.20 8.52 9.97
C ALA A 16 13.48 9.83 9.58
N GLY A 17 12.17 9.95 9.83
CA GLY A 17 11.38 11.14 9.54
C GLY A 17 10.64 11.12 8.19
N GLU A 18 10.70 10.00 7.45
CA GLU A 18 9.97 9.87 6.19
C GLU A 18 8.53 9.41 6.42
N ARG A 19 7.58 10.02 5.71
CA ARG A 19 6.24 9.43 5.62
C ARG A 19 6.23 8.35 4.55
N THR A 20 5.83 7.15 4.93
CA THR A 20 5.73 6.00 4.01
C THR A 20 4.30 5.47 3.96
N THR A 21 3.89 4.99 2.78
CA THR A 21 2.63 4.25 2.59
C THR A 21 2.96 3.02 1.78
N GLU A 22 2.60 1.85 2.30
CA GLU A 22 2.91 0.56 1.68
C GLU A 22 1.71 -0.36 1.68
N THR A 23 1.62 -1.19 0.65
CA THR A 23 0.58 -2.21 0.52
C THR A 23 1.17 -3.57 0.84
N HIS A 24 0.57 -4.26 1.83
CA HIS A 24 1.02 -5.56 2.28
C HIS A 24 -0.11 -6.60 2.12
N HIS A 25 0.26 -7.79 1.66
CA HIS A 25 -0.65 -8.93 1.59
C HIS A 25 -0.39 -9.84 2.78
N VAL A 26 -1.38 -9.98 3.66
CA VAL A 26 -1.29 -10.78 4.88
C VAL A 26 -2.49 -11.72 4.95
N GLY A 27 -2.26 -13.02 4.87
CA GLY A 27 -3.33 -14.01 5.02
C GLY A 27 -4.47 -13.92 4.00
N GLY A 28 -4.21 -13.34 2.81
CA GLY A 28 -5.23 -13.13 1.77
C GLY A 28 -5.90 -11.76 1.82
N THR A 29 -5.68 -10.99 2.88
CA THR A 29 -6.14 -9.60 3.01
C THR A 29 -5.09 -8.64 2.51
N VAL A 30 -5.52 -7.58 1.83
CA VAL A 30 -4.67 -6.49 1.37
C VAL A 30 -4.79 -5.33 2.35
N PHE A 31 -3.68 -4.97 2.98
CA PHE A 31 -3.60 -3.82 3.89
C PHE A 31 -2.80 -2.70 3.25
N GLU A 32 -3.40 -1.52 3.13
CA GLU A 32 -2.69 -0.29 2.86
C GLU A 32 -2.30 0.34 4.20
N THR A 33 -1.01 0.38 4.50
CA THR A 33 -0.51 0.88 5.78
C THR A 33 0.26 2.17 5.56
N THR A 34 -0.13 3.24 6.26
CA THR A 34 0.59 4.51 6.27
C THR A 34 1.33 4.68 7.59
N TYR A 35 2.62 4.96 7.53
CA TYR A 35 3.48 5.26 8.67
C TYR A 35 3.81 6.75 8.69
N LYS A 36 3.55 7.39 9.82
CA LYS A 36 3.80 8.82 10.02
C LYS A 36 4.70 9.03 11.23
N PRO A 37 5.86 9.68 11.07
CA PRO A 37 6.64 10.14 12.21
C PRO A 37 5.88 11.21 12.99
N VAL A 38 6.01 11.14 14.31
CA VAL A 38 5.60 12.17 15.26
C VAL A 38 6.87 12.79 15.80
N PHE A 39 7.02 14.09 15.61
CA PHE A 39 8.17 14.84 16.06
C PHE A 39 7.90 15.44 17.45
N ASP A 40 8.94 15.54 18.27
CA ASP A 40 8.91 16.33 19.51
C ASP A 40 9.16 17.82 19.25
N ASP A 41 9.16 18.61 20.32
CA ASP A 41 9.38 20.06 20.27
C ASP A 41 10.81 20.43 19.80
N GLU A 42 11.75 19.48 19.81
CA GLU A 42 13.14 19.64 19.38
C GLU A 42 13.34 19.24 17.90
N GLY A 43 12.28 18.73 17.25
CA GLY A 43 12.29 18.29 15.85
C GLY A 43 12.85 16.88 15.63
N ALA A 44 13.09 16.12 16.70
CA ALA A 44 13.47 14.71 16.63
C ALA A 44 12.22 13.81 16.52
N VAL A 45 12.35 12.64 15.89
CA VAL A 45 11.25 11.67 15.80
C VAL A 45 11.07 11.00 17.16
N ALA A 46 9.98 11.33 17.85
CA ALA A 46 9.63 10.77 19.15
C ALA A 46 8.91 9.42 19.02
N SER A 47 8.11 9.23 17.96
CA SER A 47 7.39 7.97 17.70
C SER A 47 6.93 7.87 16.25
N VAL A 48 6.42 6.70 15.87
CA VAL A 48 5.77 6.46 14.57
C VAL A 48 4.35 5.94 14.78
N ILE A 49 3.40 6.55 14.08
CA ILE A 49 2.01 6.08 14.02
C ILE A 49 1.82 5.31 12.72
N GLY A 50 1.48 4.03 12.83
CA GLY A 50 1.06 3.18 11.72
C GLY A 50 -0.46 3.08 11.66
N VAL A 51 -1.06 3.38 10.49
CA VAL A 51 -2.48 3.19 10.23
C VAL A 51 -2.63 2.18 9.11
N ALA A 52 -3.13 0.98 9.43
CA ALA A 52 -3.41 -0.08 8.46
C ALA A 52 -4.90 -0.09 8.11
N VAL A 53 -5.20 0.03 6.83
CA VAL A 53 -6.56 0.00 6.28
C VAL A 53 -6.69 -1.26 5.42
N ASP A 54 -7.70 -2.08 5.69
CA ASP A 54 -8.07 -3.18 4.80
C ASP A 54 -8.65 -2.59 3.51
N VAL A 55 -7.98 -2.87 2.40
CA VAL A 55 -8.35 -2.40 1.05
C VAL A 55 -8.66 -3.57 0.12
N THR A 56 -8.91 -4.76 0.64
CA THR A 56 -9.14 -5.98 -0.16
C THR A 56 -10.29 -5.79 -1.14
N GLU A 57 -11.47 -5.35 -0.67
CA GLU A 57 -12.62 -5.11 -1.54
C GLU A 57 -12.41 -3.99 -2.56
N ARG A 58 -11.52 -3.03 -2.26
CA ARG A 58 -11.18 -1.96 -3.22
C ARG A 58 -10.24 -2.49 -4.28
N ALA A 59 -9.19 -3.21 -3.88
CA ALA A 59 -8.22 -3.81 -4.76
C ALA A 59 -8.87 -4.82 -5.72
N ASP A 60 -9.82 -5.64 -5.24
CA ASP A 60 -10.54 -6.60 -6.07
C ASP A 60 -11.42 -5.91 -7.11
N ARG A 61 -12.14 -4.84 -6.72
CA ARG A 61 -12.95 -4.07 -7.68
C ARG A 61 -12.10 -3.36 -8.74
N GLU A 62 -10.97 -2.78 -8.35
CA GLU A 62 -10.02 -2.16 -9.29
C GLU A 62 -9.46 -3.21 -10.27
N ARG A 63 -9.12 -4.40 -9.77
CA ARG A 63 -8.66 -5.54 -10.59
C ARG A 63 -9.69 -5.98 -11.62
N ASP A 64 -10.96 -6.13 -11.21
CA ASP A 64 -12.03 -6.55 -12.09
C ASP A 64 -12.29 -5.54 -13.22
N LEU A 65 -12.26 -4.24 -12.89
CA LEU A 65 -12.37 -3.17 -13.89
C LEU A 65 -11.21 -3.18 -14.89
N GLU A 66 -9.99 -3.41 -14.41
CA GLU A 66 -8.80 -3.49 -15.27
C GLU A 66 -8.86 -4.70 -16.22
N ILE A 67 -9.26 -5.87 -15.72
CA ILE A 67 -9.44 -7.09 -16.53
C ILE A 67 -10.51 -6.88 -17.60
N LEU A 68 -11.65 -6.27 -17.23
CA LEU A 68 -12.72 -5.97 -18.17
C LEU A 68 -12.25 -5.00 -19.26
N GLY A 69 -11.53 -3.94 -18.89
CA GLY A 69 -10.94 -2.99 -19.85
C GLY A 69 -9.99 -3.67 -20.83
N GLN A 70 -9.07 -4.50 -20.33
CA GLN A 70 -8.12 -5.25 -21.17
C GLN A 70 -8.82 -6.24 -22.12
N ALA A 71 -9.92 -6.87 -21.69
CA ALA A 71 -10.69 -7.78 -22.53
C ALA A 71 -11.37 -7.05 -23.69
N LEU A 72 -11.88 -5.83 -23.45
CA LEU A 72 -12.51 -5.00 -24.47
C LEU A 72 -11.49 -4.46 -25.49
N GLU A 73 -10.31 -4.02 -25.04
CA GLU A 73 -9.23 -3.59 -25.94
C GLU A 73 -8.80 -4.73 -26.89
N LYS A 74 -8.57 -5.93 -26.35
CA LYS A 74 -8.17 -7.10 -27.15
C LYS A 74 -9.24 -7.52 -28.16
N ALA A 75 -10.51 -7.36 -27.84
CA ALA A 75 -11.60 -7.64 -28.77
C ALA A 75 -11.69 -6.59 -29.89
N THR A 76 -11.42 -5.33 -29.57
CA THR A 76 -11.46 -4.21 -30.53
C THR A 76 -10.30 -4.25 -31.51
N PHE A 77 -9.10 -4.63 -31.06
CA PHE A 77 -7.92 -4.77 -31.92
C PHE A 77 -8.00 -5.96 -32.89
N ARG A 78 -8.79 -6.99 -32.58
CA ARG A 78 -8.90 -8.21 -33.41
C ARG A 78 -9.93 -8.11 -34.54
N SER A 79 -10.57 -6.95 -34.70
CA SER A 79 -11.65 -6.70 -35.67
C SER A 79 -11.27 -5.69 -36.78
N SER A 80 -10.02 -5.23 -36.87
CA SER A 80 -9.48 -4.47 -38.02
C SER A 80 -8.42 -5.27 -38.75
#